data_AF-A0A7R9WNJ2-F1
#
_entry.id   AF-A0A7R9WNJ2-F1
#
_cell.length_a   1.000
_cell.length_b   1.000
_cell.length_c   1.000
_cell.angle_alpha   90.00
_cell.angle_beta   90.00
_cell.angle_gamma   90.00
#
_symmetry.space_group_name_H-M   'P 1'
#
loop_
_entity.id
_entity.type
_entity.pdbx_description
1 polymer ?
#
loop_
_entity_poly.entity_id
_entity_poly.type
_entity_poly.pdbx_seq_one_letter_code
_entity_poly.pdbx_strand_id
1 'polypeptide(L)'
;HSSKTLPLVISPRWDSSIDFLHRFLETNNAWVNEQIIKYGAVLIRGFDIDDAVAFENAVLAVQPNLCDAYRGTSPRSVMPGTKYAFSAADVPVTYPIAQHLEMSFLKSPPRNLYFGCMKASSKPGGETSLCDFRKVFQALSPQLREKLRTKKIKYTRKHYVEGESFTYDVGAMLSWPQLFGTTSKQDVETIVKEEE
;
A
#
# COMPACT_ATOMS: atom_id res chain seq x y z
N HIS A 1 2.95 -26.88 -15.63
CA HIS A 1 2.43 -25.52 -15.36
C HIS A 1 3.62 -24.57 -15.18
N SER A 2 3.83 -23.65 -16.13
CA SER A 2 4.88 -22.62 -16.01
C SER A 2 4.68 -21.83 -14.72
N SER A 3 5.71 -21.73 -13.88
CA SER A 3 5.69 -20.98 -12.64
C SER A 3 5.47 -19.51 -12.98
N LYS A 4 4.27 -18.99 -12.66
CA LYS A 4 4.00 -17.55 -12.81
C LYS A 4 5.02 -16.77 -11.97
N THR A 5 5.77 -15.87 -12.61
CA THR A 5 6.69 -14.94 -11.96
C THR A 5 5.90 -13.77 -11.36
N LEU A 6 6.04 -13.53 -10.07
CA LEU A 6 5.55 -12.33 -9.38
C LEU A 6 6.72 -11.33 -9.31
N PRO A 7 6.60 -10.09 -9.81
CA PRO A 7 5.47 -9.52 -10.56
C PRO A 7 5.48 -9.88 -12.05
N LEU A 8 4.35 -9.67 -12.73
CA LEU A 8 4.35 -9.50 -14.19
C LEU A 8 5.01 -8.16 -14.52
N VAL A 9 5.96 -8.13 -15.44
CA VAL A 9 6.59 -6.88 -15.91
C VAL A 9 6.02 -6.49 -17.26
N ILE A 10 5.55 -5.25 -17.39
CA ILE A 10 5.08 -4.64 -18.63
C ILE A 10 6.03 -3.50 -18.97
N SER A 11 6.55 -3.52 -20.20
CA SER A 11 7.48 -2.50 -20.70
C SER A 11 7.13 -2.10 -22.13
N PRO A 12 7.41 -0.84 -22.51
CA PRO A 12 7.16 -0.39 -23.87
C PRO A 12 8.14 -1.04 -24.83
N ARG A 13 7.67 -1.31 -26.05
CA ARG A 13 8.53 -1.81 -27.14
C ARG A 13 9.04 -0.69 -28.04
N TRP A 14 8.24 0.35 -28.24
CA TRP A 14 8.50 1.41 -29.21
C TRP A 14 8.19 2.82 -28.70
N ASP A 15 7.12 2.96 -27.91
CA ASP A 15 6.66 4.25 -27.38
C ASP A 15 6.62 4.19 -25.85
N SER A 16 7.50 4.95 -25.20
CA SER A 16 7.62 5.07 -23.75
C SER A 16 6.83 6.25 -23.18
N SER A 17 6.18 7.05 -24.01
CA SER A 17 5.55 8.30 -23.58
C SER A 17 4.44 8.07 -22.55
N ILE A 18 4.27 9.04 -21.65
CA ILE A 18 3.17 9.04 -20.69
C ILE A 18 1.80 8.99 -21.37
N ASP A 19 1.64 9.66 -22.51
CA ASP A 19 0.38 9.67 -23.27
C ASP A 19 0.05 8.30 -23.85
N PHE A 20 1.07 7.56 -24.31
CA PHE A 20 0.87 6.17 -24.72
C PHE A 20 0.53 5.28 -23.52
N LEU A 21 1.24 5.43 -22.41
CA LEU A 21 0.95 4.66 -21.19
C LEU A 21 -0.49 4.88 -20.72
N HIS A 22 -0.94 6.14 -20.66
CA HIS A 22 -2.29 6.48 -20.25
C HIS A 22 -3.34 5.80 -21.14
N ARG A 23 -3.23 5.97 -22.47
CA ARG A 23 -4.14 5.33 -23.43
C ARG A 23 -4.10 3.81 -23.34
N PHE A 24 -2.91 3.23 -23.15
CA PHE A 24 -2.75 1.79 -22.98
C PHE A 24 -3.49 1.31 -21.73
N LEU A 25 -3.31 1.96 -20.58
CA LEU A 25 -3.93 1.60 -19.31
C LEU A 25 -5.44 1.74 -19.35
N GLU A 26 -5.94 2.81 -19.97
CA GLU A 26 -7.37 3.06 -20.15
C GLU A 26 -8.00 1.99 -21.08
N THR A 27 -7.40 1.77 -22.25
CA THR A 27 -7.92 0.81 -23.25
C THR A 27 -7.85 -0.63 -22.75
N ASN A 28 -6.83 -0.98 -21.98
CA ASN A 28 -6.57 -2.35 -21.51
C ASN A 28 -6.90 -2.53 -20.02
N ASN A 29 -7.68 -1.63 -19.42
CA ASN A 29 -7.97 -1.60 -17.99
C ASN A 29 -8.40 -2.97 -17.43
N ALA A 30 -9.38 -3.62 -18.08
CA ALA A 30 -9.88 -4.93 -17.66
C ALA A 30 -8.78 -5.99 -17.69
N TRP A 31 -7.98 -6.02 -18.76
CA TRP A 31 -6.87 -6.96 -18.90
C TRP A 31 -5.77 -6.73 -17.85
N VAL A 32 -5.44 -5.47 -17.53
CA VAL A 32 -4.49 -5.12 -16.48
C VAL A 32 -4.99 -5.62 -15.12
N ASN A 33 -6.27 -5.39 -14.80
CA ASN A 33 -6.89 -5.88 -13.57
C ASN A 33 -6.86 -7.42 -13.47
N GLU A 34 -7.11 -8.12 -14.58
CA GLU A 34 -6.94 -9.58 -14.64
C GLU A 34 -5.49 -10.01 -14.36
N GLN A 35 -4.50 -9.28 -14.89
CA GLN A 35 -3.10 -9.59 -14.63
C GLN A 35 -2.74 -9.36 -13.16
N ILE A 36 -3.24 -8.30 -12.53
CA ILE A 36 -3.06 -8.04 -11.10
C ILE A 36 -3.59 -9.24 -10.29
N ILE A 37 -4.80 -9.71 -10.55
CA ILE A 37 -5.38 -10.88 -9.86
C ILE A 37 -4.55 -12.15 -10.13
N LYS A 38 -4.15 -12.36 -11.39
CA LYS A 38 -3.46 -13.56 -11.85
C LYS A 38 -2.06 -13.71 -11.28
N TYR A 39 -1.30 -12.62 -11.25
CA TYR A 39 0.11 -12.62 -10.82
C TYR A 39 0.28 -12.19 -9.37
N GLY A 40 -0.60 -11.33 -8.85
CA GLY A 40 -0.54 -10.73 -7.51
C GLY A 40 0.05 -9.32 -7.52
N ALA A 41 0.88 -8.99 -8.52
CA ALA A 41 1.37 -7.64 -8.78
C ALA A 41 1.79 -7.49 -10.25
N VAL A 42 1.70 -6.27 -10.75
CA VAL A 42 2.16 -5.85 -12.07
C VAL A 42 3.15 -4.70 -11.88
N LEU A 43 4.31 -4.78 -12.53
CA LEU A 43 5.31 -3.73 -12.60
C LEU A 43 5.31 -3.12 -14.00
N ILE A 44 4.91 -1.85 -14.08
CA ILE A 44 5.00 -1.05 -15.30
C ILE A 44 6.36 -0.34 -15.28
N ARG A 45 7.22 -0.63 -16.27
CA ARG A 45 8.63 -0.19 -16.28
C ARG A 45 9.04 0.31 -17.65
N GLY A 46 9.80 1.40 -17.68
CA GLY A 46 10.42 1.95 -18.88
C GLY A 46 9.57 2.98 -19.60
N PHE A 47 8.55 3.52 -18.91
CA PHE A 47 7.74 4.64 -19.39
C PHE A 47 8.18 5.94 -18.71
N ASP A 48 7.90 7.06 -19.37
CA ASP A 48 8.32 8.40 -18.98
C ASP A 48 7.34 8.98 -17.94
N ILE A 49 7.46 8.54 -16.69
CA ILE A 49 6.68 9.05 -15.54
C ILE A 49 7.59 9.93 -14.69
N ASP A 50 7.60 11.24 -15.00
CA ASP A 50 8.57 12.17 -14.43
C ASP A 50 8.16 12.77 -13.08
N ASP A 51 6.86 12.77 -12.77
CA ASP A 51 6.33 13.38 -11.55
C ASP A 51 5.10 12.66 -10.98
N ALA A 52 4.69 13.13 -9.80
CA ALA A 52 3.57 12.55 -9.06
C ALA A 52 2.22 12.76 -9.75
N VAL A 53 2.06 13.82 -10.56
CA VAL A 53 0.84 14.13 -11.30
C VAL A 53 0.67 13.16 -12.46
N ALA A 54 1.72 12.93 -13.24
CA ALA A 54 1.77 11.92 -14.29
C ALA A 54 1.50 10.53 -13.72
N PHE A 55 2.09 10.20 -12.56
CA PHE A 55 1.82 8.95 -11.86
C PHE A 55 0.35 8.82 -11.46
N GLU A 56 -0.23 9.82 -10.80
CA GLU A 56 -1.63 9.79 -10.37
C GLU A 56 -2.59 9.61 -11.56
N ASN A 57 -2.38 10.36 -12.65
CA ASN A 57 -3.20 10.24 -13.86
C ASN A 57 -3.12 8.83 -14.48
N ALA A 58 -1.92 8.24 -14.54
CA ALA A 58 -1.77 6.87 -15.02
C ALA A 58 -2.48 5.85 -14.12
N VAL A 59 -2.45 6.03 -12.80
CA VAL A 59 -3.19 5.17 -11.86
C VAL A 59 -4.70 5.34 -12.01
N LEU A 60 -5.19 6.56 -12.18
CA LEU A 60 -6.62 6.85 -12.39
C LEU A 60 -7.17 6.18 -13.65
N ALA A 61 -6.36 6.02 -14.70
CA ALA A 61 -6.74 5.25 -15.90
C ALA A 61 -7.01 3.76 -15.60
N VAL A 62 -6.37 3.20 -14.56
CA VAL A 62 -6.59 1.81 -14.11
C VAL A 62 -7.66 1.72 -13.01
N GLN A 63 -7.70 2.71 -12.11
CA GLN A 63 -8.60 2.78 -10.97
C GLN A 63 -9.22 4.18 -10.86
N PRO A 64 -10.38 4.42 -11.50
CA PRO A 64 -11.01 5.74 -11.47
C PRO A 64 -11.55 6.12 -10.08
N ASN A 65 -11.80 5.13 -9.21
CA ASN A 65 -12.34 5.33 -7.87
C ASN A 65 -11.25 5.16 -6.79
N LEU A 66 -10.19 5.96 -6.88
CA LEU A 66 -9.21 6.04 -5.79
C LEU A 66 -9.83 6.60 -4.51
N CYS A 67 -9.35 6.12 -3.37
CA CYS A 67 -9.80 6.52 -2.06
C CYS A 67 -8.62 7.10 -1.28
N ASP A 68 -8.82 8.26 -0.66
CA ASP A 68 -7.87 8.95 0.22
C ASP A 68 -8.18 8.70 1.71
N ALA A 69 -9.23 7.94 2.03
CA ALA A 69 -9.55 7.52 3.39
C ALA A 69 -8.48 6.53 3.89
N TYR A 70 -7.42 7.08 4.48
CA TYR A 70 -6.30 6.33 5.02
C TYR A 70 -6.36 6.32 6.55
N ARG A 71 -6.31 5.13 7.14
CA ARG A 71 -6.27 4.88 8.59
C ARG A 71 -4.97 4.18 9.01
N GLY A 72 -3.92 4.33 8.21
CA GLY A 72 -2.61 3.79 8.55
C GLY A 72 -1.91 4.61 9.64
N THR A 73 -0.90 4.01 10.25
CA THR A 73 -0.23 4.55 11.45
C THR A 73 1.01 5.37 11.16
N SER A 74 1.40 5.49 9.89
CA SER A 74 2.59 6.24 9.47
C SER A 74 2.18 7.57 8.87
N PRO A 75 2.83 8.69 9.25
CA PRO A 75 2.60 9.98 8.63
C PRO A 75 2.95 9.92 7.15
N ARG A 76 2.17 10.62 6.33
CA ARG A 76 2.37 10.78 4.89
C ARG A 76 1.95 12.19 4.49
N SER A 77 2.65 12.76 3.52
CA SER A 77 2.28 14.05 2.93
C SER A 77 1.71 13.83 1.53
N VAL A 78 0.67 14.58 1.17
CA VAL A 78 0.15 14.63 -0.20
C VAL A 78 1.24 15.22 -1.10
N MET A 79 1.46 14.61 -2.27
CA MET A 79 2.41 15.13 -3.24
C MET A 79 1.84 16.40 -3.91
N PRO A 80 2.65 17.46 -4.13
CA PRO A 80 2.17 18.69 -4.74
C PRO A 80 1.46 18.44 -6.08
N GLY A 81 0.28 19.04 -6.26
CA GLY A 81 -0.50 18.93 -7.50
C GLY A 81 -1.32 17.64 -7.64
N THR A 82 -1.35 16.78 -6.61
CA THR A 82 -2.06 15.50 -6.62
C THR A 82 -3.15 15.45 -5.55
N LYS A 83 -4.11 14.53 -5.68
CA LYS A 83 -5.16 14.29 -4.67
C LYS A 83 -4.96 12.97 -3.91
N TYR A 84 -4.42 11.96 -4.57
CA TYR A 84 -4.34 10.57 -4.13
C TYR A 84 -2.90 10.03 -4.09
N ALA A 85 -1.90 10.76 -4.59
CA ALA A 85 -0.50 10.41 -4.44
C ALA A 85 0.09 10.97 -3.14
N PHE A 86 0.60 10.07 -2.29
CA PHE A 86 1.20 10.41 -1.01
C PHE A 86 2.65 9.95 -0.95
N SER A 87 3.46 10.60 -0.11
CA SER A 87 4.80 10.12 0.22
C SER A 87 4.76 8.73 0.86
N ALA A 88 5.88 8.01 0.76
CA ALA A 88 6.10 6.81 1.57
C ALA A 88 6.16 7.17 3.07
N ALA A 89 6.04 6.17 3.93
CA ALA A 89 6.17 6.35 5.38
C ALA A 89 7.53 6.96 5.73
N ASP A 90 7.52 8.01 6.55
CA ASP A 90 8.73 8.68 7.05
C ASP A 90 9.39 7.84 8.17
N VAL A 91 9.96 6.70 7.79
CA VAL A 91 10.80 5.86 8.66
C VAL A 91 12.29 6.15 8.39
N PRO A 92 13.19 5.95 9.38
CA PRO A 92 14.61 5.98 9.11
C PRO A 92 14.99 5.05 7.96
N VAL A 93 15.86 5.50 7.06
CA VAL A 93 16.24 4.76 5.82
C VAL A 93 16.84 3.38 6.07
N THR A 94 17.32 3.10 7.28
CA THR A 94 17.90 1.81 7.69
C THR A 94 16.87 0.85 8.29
N TYR A 95 15.61 1.26 8.43
CA TYR A 95 14.58 0.46 9.11
C TYR A 95 13.94 -0.54 8.15
N PRO A 96 14.08 -1.87 8.37
CA PRO A 96 13.40 -2.86 7.56
C PRO A 96 11.91 -2.89 7.91
N ILE A 97 11.05 -2.61 6.94
CA ILE A 97 9.60 -2.77 7.10
C ILE A 97 9.26 -4.26 6.94
N ALA A 98 8.71 -4.86 7.99
CA ALA A 98 8.29 -6.26 7.96
C ALA A 98 7.19 -6.49 6.91
N GLN A 99 7.17 -7.67 6.30
CA GLN A 99 6.13 -8.08 5.37
C GLN A 99 4.75 -8.06 6.03
N HIS A 100 3.79 -7.37 5.42
CA HIS A 100 2.43 -7.26 5.93
C HIS A 100 1.44 -7.02 4.78
N LEU A 101 0.15 -7.22 5.08
CA LEU A 101 -0.95 -6.80 4.22
C LEU A 101 -1.44 -5.44 4.70
N GLU A 102 -1.44 -4.46 3.80
CA GLU A 102 -1.79 -3.06 4.10
C GLU A 102 -3.14 -2.96 4.79
N MET A 103 -3.16 -2.29 5.94
CA MET A 103 -4.37 -2.02 6.72
C MET A 103 -5.28 -3.25 6.95
N SER A 104 -4.71 -4.47 7.00
CA SER A 104 -5.44 -5.73 7.21
C SER A 104 -6.18 -5.85 8.55
N PHE A 105 -6.00 -4.88 9.44
CA PHE A 105 -6.75 -4.73 10.69
C PHE A 105 -8.07 -3.96 10.52
N LEU A 106 -8.32 -3.32 9.37
CA LEU A 106 -9.60 -2.67 9.06
C LEU A 106 -10.62 -3.69 8.55
N LYS A 107 -11.91 -3.37 8.73
CA LYS A 107 -13.04 -4.15 8.21
C LYS A 107 -13.02 -4.28 6.68
N SER A 108 -12.63 -3.20 6.00
CA SER A 108 -12.56 -3.10 4.55
C SER A 108 -11.17 -2.60 4.13
N PRO A 109 -10.14 -3.47 4.12
CA PRO A 109 -8.79 -3.07 3.72
C PRO A 109 -8.71 -2.75 2.22
N PRO A 110 -7.70 -1.97 1.79
CA PRO A 110 -7.50 -1.64 0.39
C PRO A 110 -7.24 -2.92 -0.41
N ARG A 111 -7.88 -3.02 -1.58
CA ARG A 111 -7.74 -4.19 -2.45
C ARG A 111 -6.49 -4.13 -3.31
N ASN A 112 -6.10 -2.92 -3.71
CA ASN A 112 -4.94 -2.62 -4.54
C ASN A 112 -4.13 -1.50 -3.90
N LEU A 113 -2.82 -1.53 -4.12
CA LEU A 113 -1.89 -0.45 -3.82
C LEU A 113 -1.07 -0.16 -5.07
N TYR A 114 -0.76 1.13 -5.27
CA TYR A 114 0.03 1.61 -6.38
C TYR A 114 1.25 2.35 -5.84
N PHE A 115 2.43 1.99 -6.35
CA PHE A 115 3.70 2.61 -5.98
C PHE A 115 4.34 3.24 -7.21
N GLY A 116 4.78 4.49 -7.08
CA GLY A 116 5.53 5.23 -8.09
C GLY A 116 6.94 5.52 -7.60
N CYS A 117 7.96 5.28 -8.43
CA CYS A 117 9.35 5.61 -8.13
C CYS A 117 9.75 6.88 -8.88
N MET A 118 9.61 8.04 -8.24
CA MET A 118 10.02 9.33 -8.83
C MET A 118 11.53 9.53 -8.81
N LYS A 119 12.20 8.95 -7.80
CA LYS A 119 13.65 8.98 -7.65
C LYS A 119 14.13 7.63 -7.14
N ALA A 120 14.87 6.92 -7.98
CA ALA A 120 15.52 5.68 -7.58
C ALA A 120 16.61 5.96 -6.53
N SER A 121 16.80 5.01 -5.60
CA SER A 121 17.89 5.08 -4.63
C SER A 121 19.24 5.06 -5.35
N SER A 122 20.16 5.94 -4.96
CA SER A 122 21.56 5.95 -5.44
C SER A 122 22.46 5.00 -4.65
N LYS A 123 21.94 4.38 -3.59
CA LYS A 123 22.64 3.42 -2.73
C LYS A 123 21.89 2.08 -2.73
N PRO A 124 22.56 0.95 -2.45
CA PRO A 124 21.87 -0.32 -2.24
C PRO A 124 20.75 -0.19 -1.18
N GLY A 125 19.60 -0.82 -1.43
CA GLY A 125 18.43 -0.71 -0.56
C GLY A 125 17.33 0.19 -1.12
N GLY A 126 16.24 0.29 -0.36
CA GLY A 126 15.05 1.08 -0.73
C GLY A 126 14.06 0.34 -1.63
N GLU A 127 14.30 -0.94 -1.92
CA GLU A 127 13.37 -1.76 -2.67
C GLU A 127 12.11 -2.07 -1.86
N THR A 128 10.95 -1.95 -2.50
CA THR A 128 9.69 -2.50 -1.95
C THR A 128 9.65 -3.99 -2.23
N SER A 129 9.89 -4.82 -1.21
CA SER A 129 9.87 -6.27 -1.36
C SER A 129 8.43 -6.80 -1.45
N LEU A 130 8.14 -7.59 -2.49
CA LEU A 130 6.84 -8.23 -2.68
C LEU A 130 6.83 -9.66 -2.13
N CYS A 131 5.73 -10.05 -1.50
CA CYS A 131 5.54 -11.40 -0.96
C CYS A 131 4.19 -11.99 -1.42
N ASP A 132 4.21 -13.22 -1.95
CA ASP A 132 2.98 -13.94 -2.29
C ASP A 132 2.37 -14.60 -1.05
N PHE A 133 1.51 -13.86 -0.35
CA PHE A 133 0.84 -14.37 0.86
C PHE A 133 -0.05 -15.61 0.60
N ARG A 134 -0.43 -15.92 -0.65
CA ARG A 134 -1.11 -17.19 -0.97
C ARG A 134 -0.18 -18.37 -0.78
N LYS A 135 1.08 -18.24 -1.21
CA LYS A 135 2.13 -19.25 -0.99
C LYS A 135 2.50 -19.34 0.48
N VAL A 136 2.62 -18.20 1.18
CA VAL A 136 2.85 -18.18 2.63
C VAL A 136 1.77 -18.97 3.35
N PHE A 137 0.49 -18.70 3.07
CA PHE A 137 -0.63 -19.42 3.68
C PHE A 137 -0.60 -20.91 3.35
N GLN A 138 -0.30 -21.30 2.11
CA GLN A 138 -0.19 -22.71 1.71
C GLN A 138 0.97 -23.45 2.40
N ALA A 139 2.06 -22.74 2.73
CA ALA A 139 3.21 -23.30 3.44
C ALA A 139 2.96 -23.49 4.94
N LEU A 140 1.94 -22.87 5.52
CA LEU A 140 1.58 -23.07 6.93
C LEU A 140 1.07 -24.50 7.18
N SER A 141 1.42 -25.06 8.34
CA SER A 141 0.90 -26.37 8.73
C SER A 141 -0.64 -26.36 8.78
N PRO A 142 -1.30 -27.49 8.45
CA PRO A 142 -2.76 -27.59 8.55
C PRO A 142 -3.30 -27.17 9.93
N GLN A 143 -2.59 -27.53 11.00
CA GLN A 143 -2.95 -27.20 12.38
C GLN A 143 -2.91 -25.68 12.63
N LEU A 144 -1.90 -24.99 12.11
CA LEU A 144 -1.80 -23.53 12.24
C LEU A 144 -2.88 -22.83 11.43
N ARG A 145 -3.16 -23.28 10.20
CA ARG A 145 -4.26 -22.73 9.38
C ARG A 145 -5.61 -22.85 10.08
N GLU A 146 -5.88 -24.01 10.67
CA GLU A 146 -7.13 -24.24 11.40
C GLU A 146 -7.21 -23.41 12.68
N LYS A 147 -6.11 -23.27 13.42
CA LYS A 147 -6.04 -22.37 14.57
C LYS A 147 -6.34 -20.93 14.17
N LEU A 148 -5.75 -20.42 13.10
CA LEU A 148 -5.99 -19.06 12.60
C LEU A 148 -7.45 -18.87 12.16
N ARG A 149 -8.04 -19.85 11.48
CA ARG A 149 -9.44 -19.81 11.02
C ARG A 149 -10.43 -19.80 12.19
N THR A 150 -10.17 -20.59 13.23
CA THR A 150 -11.10 -20.77 14.37
C THR A 150 -10.92 -19.73 15.46
N LYS A 151 -9.68 -19.39 15.80
CA LYS A 151 -9.36 -18.45 16.89
C LYS A 151 -9.22 -17.00 16.43
N LYS A 152 -9.05 -16.77 15.12
CA LYS A 152 -8.74 -15.46 14.53
C LYS A 152 -7.47 -14.85 15.14
N ILE A 153 -7.18 -13.60 14.81
CA ILE A 153 -6.06 -12.84 15.35
C ILE A 153 -6.61 -11.62 16.09
N LYS A 154 -6.07 -11.34 17.29
CA LYS A 154 -6.32 -10.09 18.02
C LYS A 154 -5.05 -9.26 17.98
N TYR A 155 -5.14 -8.08 17.37
CA TYR A 155 -4.10 -7.07 17.48
C TYR A 155 -4.43 -6.15 18.66
N THR A 156 -3.44 -5.84 19.48
CA THR A 156 -3.57 -4.83 20.54
C THR A 156 -2.48 -3.81 20.32
N ARG A 157 -2.88 -2.55 20.19
CA ARG A 157 -1.99 -1.42 19.94
C ARG A 157 -2.19 -0.38 21.03
N LYS A 158 -1.10 0.26 21.43
CA LYS A 158 -1.11 1.40 22.34
C LYS A 158 -0.61 2.61 21.57
N HIS A 159 -1.44 3.63 21.46
CA HIS A 159 -1.07 4.91 20.87
C HIS A 159 -0.67 5.87 21.99
N TYR A 160 0.40 6.63 21.75
CA TYR A 160 0.96 7.59 22.70
C TYR A 160 0.23 8.95 22.61
N VAL A 161 0.46 9.80 23.62
CA VAL A 161 -0.03 11.19 23.60
C VAL A 161 0.98 12.05 22.82
N GLU A 162 0.49 13.08 22.14
CA GLU A 162 1.33 14.05 21.44
C GLU A 162 2.40 14.63 22.40
N GLY A 163 3.68 14.56 22.02
CA GLY A 163 4.82 15.01 22.84
C GLY A 163 5.62 13.92 23.55
N GLU A 164 5.18 12.65 23.52
CA GLU A 164 6.00 11.51 23.95
C GLU A 164 7.00 11.12 22.85
N SER A 165 8.26 10.86 23.21
CA SER A 165 9.36 10.71 22.25
C SER A 165 9.22 9.46 21.37
N PHE A 166 9.37 9.68 20.06
CA PHE A 166 9.37 8.64 19.03
C PHE A 166 10.35 7.51 19.37
N THR A 167 9.82 6.30 19.55
CA THR A 167 10.63 5.10 19.67
C THR A 167 10.80 4.47 18.28
N TYR A 168 11.70 3.49 18.16
CA TYR A 168 11.85 2.65 16.96
C TYR A 168 10.60 1.80 16.63
N ASP A 169 9.48 2.03 17.33
CA ASP A 169 8.18 1.42 17.08
C ASP A 169 7.39 2.25 16.05
N VAL A 170 7.29 1.74 14.82
CA VAL A 170 6.44 2.29 13.76
C VAL A 170 4.97 2.42 14.17
N GLY A 171 4.50 1.64 15.15
CA GLY A 171 3.15 1.75 15.73
C GLY A 171 2.97 2.97 16.66
N ALA A 172 4.06 3.59 17.08
CA ALA A 172 4.10 4.79 17.92
C ALA A 172 4.19 6.09 17.13
N MET A 173 4.16 6.03 15.79
CA MET A 173 4.44 7.20 14.94
C MET A 173 3.33 8.25 14.90
N LEU A 174 2.07 7.85 15.14
CA LEU A 174 0.97 8.78 15.28
C LEU A 174 0.38 8.67 16.68
N SER A 175 0.20 9.82 17.32
CA SER A 175 -0.58 9.91 18.55
C SER A 175 -2.04 9.58 18.27
N TRP A 176 -2.79 9.15 19.28
CA TRP A 176 -4.20 8.81 19.08
C TRP A 176 -5.02 10.02 18.56
N PRO A 177 -4.79 11.28 18.96
CA PRO A 177 -5.56 12.39 18.39
C PRO A 177 -5.26 12.61 16.91
N GLN A 178 -4.02 12.41 16.47
CA GLN A 178 -3.66 12.50 15.06
C GLN A 178 -4.30 11.38 14.24
N LEU A 179 -4.36 10.16 14.80
CA LEU A 179 -4.98 9.01 14.14
C LEU A 179 -6.50 9.17 13.97
N PHE A 180 -7.19 9.67 15.00
CA PHE A 180 -8.65 9.80 15.02
C PHE A 180 -9.15 11.20 14.59
N GLY A 181 -8.25 12.19 14.46
CA GLY A 181 -8.60 13.57 14.13
C GLY A 181 -9.37 14.30 15.23
N THR A 182 -9.30 13.84 16.49
CA THR A 182 -10.03 14.41 17.63
C THR A 182 -9.27 14.19 18.93
N THR A 183 -9.45 15.10 19.90
CA THR A 183 -8.94 14.97 21.27
C THR A 183 -10.03 14.54 22.27
N SER A 184 -11.23 14.19 21.79
CA SER A 184 -12.32 13.67 22.61
C SER A 184 -12.29 12.14 22.63
N LYS A 185 -12.11 11.55 23.83
CA LYS A 185 -12.18 10.09 23.99
C LYS A 185 -13.56 9.53 23.63
N GLN A 186 -14.62 10.29 23.88
CA GLN A 186 -15.99 9.87 23.58
C GLN A 186 -16.23 9.76 22.07
N ASP A 187 -15.65 10.68 21.31
CA ASP A 187 -15.72 10.67 19.85
C ASP A 187 -14.96 9.46 19.30
N VAL A 188 -13.76 9.18 19.85
CA VAL A 188 -12.99 7.98 19.50
C VAL A 188 -13.79 6.71 19.77
N GLU A 189 -14.44 6.57 20.93
CA GLU A 189 -15.28 5.41 21.23
C GLU A 189 -16.46 5.26 20.25
N THR A 190 -16.98 6.37 19.73
CA THR A 190 -18.07 6.36 18.74
C THR A 190 -17.55 5.92 17.38
N ILE A 191 -16.46 6.52 16.90
CA ILE A 191 -15.78 6.15 15.64
C ILE A 191 -15.44 4.66 15.64
N VAL A 192 -14.82 4.16 16.72
CA VAL A 192 -14.41 2.76 16.81
C VAL A 192 -15.61 1.81 16.79
N LYS A 193 -16.74 2.17 17.42
CA LYS A 193 -17.97 1.36 17.38
C LYS A 193 -18.63 1.33 16.00
N GLU A 194 -18.53 2.41 15.22
CA GLU A 194 -19.05 2.46 13.85
C GLU A 194 -18.19 1.66 12.86
N GLU A 195 -16.90 1.49 13.17
CA GLU A 195 -15.94 0.73 12.35
C GLU A 195 -15.93 -0.79 12.63
N GLU A 196 -16.51 -1.26 13.75
CA GLU A 196 -16.72 -2.71 14.07
C GLU A 196 -17.79 -3.36 13.15
#